data_AF-A0A396INK1-F1
#
_entry.id   AF-A0A396INK1-F1
#
_cell.length_a   1.000
_cell.length_b   1.000
_cell.length_c   1.000
_cell.angle_alpha   90.00
_cell.angle_beta   90.00
_cell.angle_gamma   90.00
#
_symmetry.space_group_name_H-M   'P 1'
#
loop_
_entity.id
_entity.type
_entity.pdbx_description
1 polymer ?
#
loop_
_entity_poly.entity_id
_entity_poly.type
_entity_poly.pdbx_seq_one_letter_code
_entity_poly.pdbx_strand_id
1 'polypeptide(L)'
;MSSPRSSSLQYLEIRSHDSIELFKVKLQMNALTALEKLFLKCRGLLSFCEGVCLPPKLQKIVIFSKKITPPVTEWGLQDLTTLSELMIKEAGDIVNNLVTESLLPISLVSLDLYKMKSFDGNGLRHLSSLQRLDFCQCRQLQSLPENCLPSSLKTLRFVDCYELESLPENCLPSSLESLDFQSCNHLESLPENCLPLSLKSLRFANCEKLESFPDNCLPSSLKSLRLSDCKMLDSLPEDSLPSSLITLYIMGCPLLEERYKRKEHWSKISHIPVITINNQRTI
;
A
#
# COMPACT_ATOMS: atom_id res chain seq x y z
N MET A 1 4.75 -25.26 42.52
CA MET A 1 5.16 -24.56 41.29
C MET A 1 4.51 -25.25 40.11
N SER A 2 3.35 -24.76 39.66
CA SER A 2 2.70 -25.26 38.44
C SER A 2 3.42 -24.66 37.24
N SER A 3 3.94 -25.51 36.35
CA SER A 3 4.44 -25.10 35.03
C SER A 3 3.34 -24.28 34.34
N PRO A 4 3.65 -23.09 33.78
CA PRO A 4 2.69 -22.41 32.93
C PRO A 4 2.51 -23.30 31.69
N ARG A 5 1.29 -23.82 31.49
CA ARG A 5 0.94 -24.51 30.24
C ARG A 5 1.23 -23.54 29.10
N SER A 6 2.23 -23.87 28.29
CA SER A 6 2.52 -23.12 27.06
C SER A 6 1.24 -23.10 26.22
N SER A 7 0.69 -21.91 26.02
CA SER A 7 -0.47 -21.72 25.17
C SER A 7 -0.08 -22.06 23.73
N SER A 8 -0.73 -23.06 23.12
CA SER A 8 -0.58 -23.41 21.70
C SER A 8 -1.37 -22.47 20.77
N LEU A 9 -1.96 -21.41 21.32
CA LEU A 9 -2.79 -20.47 20.58
C LEU A 9 -1.93 -19.67 19.59
N GLN A 10 -2.15 -19.90 18.30
CA GLN A 10 -1.46 -19.20 17.21
C GLN A 10 -2.20 -17.94 16.72
N TYR A 11 -3.51 -17.86 16.95
CA TYR A 11 -4.36 -16.76 16.52
C TYR A 11 -5.20 -16.25 17.70
N LEU A 12 -5.19 -14.94 17.90
CA LEU A 12 -6.00 -14.26 18.91
C LEU A 12 -6.71 -13.08 18.27
N GLU A 13 -8.03 -13.08 18.37
CA GLU A 13 -8.86 -11.94 18.00
C GLU A 13 -9.56 -11.38 19.23
N ILE A 14 -9.40 -10.08 19.43
CA ILE A 14 -10.04 -9.33 20.50
C ILE A 14 -10.96 -8.31 19.85
N ARG A 15 -12.27 -8.43 20.13
CA ARG A 15 -13.29 -7.47 19.70
C ARG A 15 -13.90 -6.79 20.92
N SER A 16 -13.81 -5.48 20.99
CA SER A 16 -14.44 -4.68 22.05
C SER A 16 -15.28 -3.56 21.46
N HIS A 17 -16.49 -3.41 21.99
CA HIS A 17 -17.37 -2.28 21.70
C HIS A 17 -17.04 -1.05 22.56
N ASP A 18 -16.35 -1.24 23.69
CA ASP A 18 -15.88 -0.20 24.61
C ASP A 18 -14.37 0.04 24.48
N SER A 19 -13.82 0.99 25.25
CA SER A 19 -12.38 1.24 25.33
C SER A 19 -11.64 -0.01 25.83
N ILE A 20 -10.61 -0.42 25.09
CA ILE A 20 -9.59 -1.37 25.57
C ILE A 20 -8.51 -0.54 26.28
N GLU A 21 -8.82 -0.10 27.50
CA GLU A 21 -7.82 0.29 28.51
C GLU A 21 -7.22 -0.96 29.22
N LEU A 22 -7.66 -2.15 28.79
CA LEU A 22 -7.49 -3.45 29.45
C LEU A 22 -6.14 -4.14 29.23
N PHE A 23 -5.25 -3.66 28.35
CA PHE A 23 -3.88 -4.21 28.29
C PHE A 23 -3.16 -4.03 29.63
N LYS A 24 -3.57 -3.06 30.46
CA LYS A 24 -3.01 -2.83 31.79
C LYS A 24 -3.32 -3.92 32.82
N VAL A 25 -4.37 -4.74 32.64
CA VAL A 25 -4.88 -5.58 33.75
C VAL A 25 -5.18 -7.06 33.43
N LYS A 26 -5.33 -7.52 32.17
CA LYS A 26 -5.89 -8.88 31.94
C LYS A 26 -5.20 -9.84 30.96
N LEU A 27 -4.26 -9.41 30.12
CA LEU A 27 -3.65 -10.33 29.15
C LEU A 27 -2.15 -10.43 29.40
N GLN A 28 -1.72 -11.52 30.01
CA GLN A 28 -0.30 -11.93 30.05
C GLN A 28 0.14 -12.30 28.63
N MET A 29 0.29 -11.30 27.76
CA MET A 29 0.67 -11.49 26.36
C MET A 29 2.01 -12.21 26.23
N ASN A 30 2.93 -11.96 27.17
CA ASN A 30 4.18 -12.71 27.30
C ASN A 30 3.99 -14.23 27.53
N ALA A 31 2.86 -14.67 28.08
CA ALA A 31 2.53 -16.10 28.24
C ALA A 31 2.04 -16.74 26.92
N LEU A 32 1.61 -15.95 25.94
CA LEU A 32 1.15 -16.41 24.63
C LEU A 32 2.32 -16.64 23.66
N THR A 33 3.34 -17.39 24.10
CA THR A 33 4.62 -17.54 23.37
C THR A 33 4.52 -18.20 21.99
N ALA A 34 3.41 -18.90 21.68
CA ALA A 34 3.13 -19.47 20.37
C ALA A 34 2.27 -18.57 19.46
N LEU A 35 1.87 -17.38 19.90
CA LEU A 35 0.97 -16.51 19.15
C LEU A 35 1.69 -15.91 17.93
N GLU A 36 1.12 -16.16 16.75
CA GLU A 36 1.64 -15.70 15.47
C GLU A 36 0.80 -14.53 14.90
N LYS A 37 -0.49 -14.50 15.21
CA LYS A 37 -1.45 -13.55 14.64
C LYS A 37 -2.27 -12.89 15.74
N LEU A 38 -2.20 -11.56 15.81
CA LEU A 38 -2.97 -10.75 16.73
C LEU A 38 -3.90 -9.81 15.96
N PHE A 39 -5.19 -9.92 16.22
CA PHE A 39 -6.21 -9.04 15.66
C PHE A 39 -6.91 -8.27 16.78
N LEU A 40 -6.79 -6.95 16.77
CA LEU A 40 -7.39 -6.06 17.76
C LEU A 40 -8.43 -5.20 17.06
N LYS A 41 -9.70 -5.31 17.47
CA LYS A 41 -10.79 -4.47 16.99
C LYS A 41 -11.48 -3.79 18.15
N CYS A 42 -11.27 -2.49 18.26
CA CYS A 42 -11.72 -1.66 19.36
C CYS A 42 -12.54 -0.51 18.81
N ARG A 43 -13.76 -0.29 19.31
CA ARG A 43 -14.52 0.92 18.98
C ARG A 43 -14.16 2.10 19.89
N GLY A 44 -13.72 1.84 21.13
CA GLY A 44 -13.26 2.86 22.08
C GLY A 44 -11.77 3.16 21.99
N LEU A 45 -11.16 3.59 23.11
CA LEU A 45 -9.73 3.85 23.22
C LEU A 45 -8.91 2.56 23.24
N LEU A 46 -7.78 2.52 22.51
CA LEU A 46 -6.76 1.48 22.64
C LEU A 46 -5.49 2.10 23.21
N SER A 47 -5.03 1.58 24.34
CA SER A 47 -3.73 1.92 24.93
C SER A 47 -2.93 0.65 25.20
N PHE A 48 -1.65 0.68 24.87
CA PHE A 48 -0.67 -0.22 25.46
C PHE A 48 -0.06 0.49 26.66
N CYS A 49 0.35 -0.27 27.67
CA CYS A 49 0.96 0.30 28.86
C CYS A 49 2.48 0.12 28.82
N GLU A 50 3.16 0.93 29.60
CA GLU A 50 4.59 0.84 29.84
C GLU A 50 4.98 -0.62 30.17
N GLY A 51 5.84 -1.22 29.34
CA GLY A 51 6.32 -2.58 29.51
C GLY A 51 5.46 -3.71 28.94
N VAL A 52 4.48 -3.44 28.05
CA VAL A 52 3.80 -4.53 27.33
C VAL A 52 4.78 -5.28 26.43
N CYS A 53 5.12 -6.51 26.81
CA CYS A 53 5.83 -7.44 25.93
C CYS A 53 4.83 -8.14 25.01
N LEU A 54 4.75 -7.68 23.76
CA LEU A 54 4.07 -8.42 22.71
C LEU A 54 4.75 -9.80 22.52
N PRO A 55 4.00 -10.85 22.17
CA PRO A 55 4.57 -12.18 22.00
C PRO A 55 5.66 -12.20 20.92
N PRO A 56 6.83 -12.81 21.18
CA PRO A 56 8.01 -12.69 20.31
C PRO A 56 7.87 -13.41 18.97
N LYS A 57 6.89 -14.31 18.82
CA LYS A 57 6.60 -15.05 17.58
C LYS A 57 5.53 -14.39 16.70
N LEU A 58 5.07 -13.18 17.05
CA LEU A 58 4.07 -12.47 16.26
C LEU A 58 4.59 -12.16 14.86
N GLN A 59 3.91 -12.72 13.87
CA GLN A 59 4.17 -12.50 12.44
C GLN A 59 3.23 -11.44 11.85
N LYS A 60 2.02 -11.32 12.40
CA LYS A 60 0.99 -10.41 11.89
C LYS A 60 0.25 -9.71 13.02
N ILE A 61 0.19 -8.38 12.93
CA ILE A 61 -0.62 -7.54 13.82
C ILE A 61 -1.59 -6.75 12.95
N VAL A 62 -2.88 -6.84 13.29
CA VAL A 62 -3.91 -6.01 12.69
C VAL A 62 -4.67 -5.28 13.79
N ILE A 63 -4.70 -3.96 13.70
CA ILE A 63 -5.35 -3.07 14.66
C ILE A 63 -6.44 -2.29 13.93
N PHE A 64 -7.64 -2.31 14.48
CA PHE A 64 -8.75 -1.45 14.10
C PHE A 64 -9.18 -0.69 15.34
N SER A 65 -8.81 0.57 15.45
CA SER A 65 -9.23 1.40 16.58
C SER A 65 -9.45 2.83 16.17
N LYS A 66 -10.57 3.44 16.60
CA LYS A 66 -10.89 4.85 16.31
C LYS A 66 -10.07 5.85 17.12
N LYS A 67 -9.59 5.44 18.28
CA LYS A 67 -8.78 6.25 19.19
C LYS A 67 -7.66 5.36 19.73
N ILE A 68 -6.43 5.80 19.52
CA ILE A 68 -5.26 5.18 20.15
C ILE A 68 -4.56 6.29 20.93
N THR A 69 -4.14 6.02 22.16
CA THR A 69 -3.39 7.00 22.97
C THR A 69 -1.88 6.78 22.81
N PRO A 70 -1.11 7.85 22.57
CA PRO A 70 0.33 7.87 22.77
C PRO A 70 0.73 7.55 24.23
N PRO A 71 1.99 7.15 24.49
CA PRO A 71 3.07 7.02 23.51
C PRO A 71 3.12 5.64 22.84
N VAL A 72 3.27 5.63 21.52
CA VAL A 72 3.38 4.39 20.71
C VAL A 72 4.77 3.75 20.79
N THR A 73 5.75 4.48 21.32
CA THR A 73 7.09 3.98 21.65
C THR A 73 7.04 2.82 22.65
N GLU A 74 6.01 2.76 23.49
CA GLU A 74 5.83 1.72 24.50
C GLU A 74 5.33 0.38 23.92
N TRP A 75 5.02 0.30 22.62
CA TRP A 75 4.47 -0.92 22.03
C TRP A 75 5.52 -2.01 21.80
N GLY A 76 6.81 -1.66 21.82
CA GLY A 76 7.91 -2.61 21.62
C GLY A 76 7.88 -3.29 20.25
N LEU A 77 7.30 -2.64 19.22
CA LEU A 77 7.21 -3.23 17.88
C LEU A 77 8.60 -3.49 17.29
N GLN A 78 9.56 -2.61 17.55
CA GLN A 78 10.95 -2.72 17.12
C GLN A 78 11.65 -4.01 17.56
N ASP A 79 11.23 -4.62 18.67
CA ASP A 79 11.82 -5.84 19.22
C ASP A 79 11.22 -7.11 18.60
N LEU A 80 10.12 -6.98 17.83
CA LEU A 80 9.43 -8.10 17.19
C LEU A 80 10.11 -8.50 15.88
N THR A 81 11.23 -9.22 15.99
CA THR A 81 12.03 -9.70 14.84
C THR A 81 11.30 -10.65 13.89
N THR A 82 10.17 -11.22 14.31
CA THR A 82 9.34 -12.10 13.47
C THR A 82 8.18 -11.38 12.80
N LEU A 83 7.93 -10.10 13.14
CA LEU A 83 6.79 -9.35 12.64
C LEU A 83 7.00 -9.01 11.18
N SER A 84 6.15 -9.58 10.32
CA SER A 84 6.22 -9.43 8.87
C SER A 84 5.08 -8.57 8.30
N GLU A 85 3.94 -8.51 8.99
CA GLU A 85 2.76 -7.77 8.53
C GLU A 85 2.22 -6.88 9.66
N LEU A 86 2.14 -5.57 9.39
CA LEU A 86 1.51 -4.60 10.27
C LEU A 86 0.45 -3.81 9.52
N MET A 87 -0.78 -3.86 10.04
CA MET A 87 -1.91 -3.12 9.50
C MET A 87 -2.62 -2.39 10.63
N ILE A 88 -2.64 -1.06 10.56
CA ILE A 88 -3.29 -0.23 11.56
C ILE A 88 -4.36 0.61 10.85
N LYS A 89 -5.64 0.37 11.17
CA LYS A 89 -6.79 1.04 10.58
C LYS A 89 -7.53 1.90 11.61
N GLU A 90 -8.09 3.00 11.12
CA GLU A 90 -8.86 3.99 11.89
C GLU A 90 -8.08 4.72 13.01
N ALA A 91 -6.78 4.50 13.13
CA ALA A 91 -5.93 4.91 14.27
C ALA A 91 -5.44 6.36 14.28
N GLY A 92 -6.09 7.29 13.59
CA GLY A 92 -5.64 8.70 13.51
C GLY A 92 -4.17 8.85 13.10
N ASP A 93 -3.47 9.82 13.70
CA ASP A 93 -2.09 10.19 13.37
C ASP A 93 -1.02 9.23 13.93
N ILE A 94 -1.41 8.09 14.52
CA ILE A 94 -0.46 7.20 15.20
C ILE A 94 0.42 6.40 14.25
N VAL A 95 -0.11 6.04 13.08
CA VAL A 95 0.73 5.43 12.05
C VAL A 95 1.81 6.43 11.60
N ASN A 96 1.46 7.73 11.51
CA ASN A 96 2.45 8.77 11.23
C ASN A 96 3.52 8.75 12.32
N ASN A 97 3.15 8.77 13.60
CA ASN A 97 4.12 8.76 14.71
C ASN A 97 5.03 7.52 14.69
N LEU A 98 4.49 6.33 14.41
CA LEU A 98 5.29 5.10 14.30
C LEU A 98 6.33 5.17 13.17
N VAL A 99 5.94 5.80 12.07
CA VAL A 99 6.82 6.03 10.92
C VAL A 99 7.84 7.11 11.26
N THR A 100 7.42 8.32 11.67
CA THR A 100 8.31 9.46 11.94
C THR A 100 9.36 9.15 13.02
N GLU A 101 8.98 8.40 14.06
CA GLU A 101 9.88 7.99 15.14
C GLU A 101 10.67 6.70 14.83
N SER A 102 10.53 6.14 13.61
CA SER A 102 11.24 4.93 13.16
C SER A 102 11.03 3.70 14.08
N LEU A 103 9.84 3.55 14.66
CA LEU A 103 9.49 2.51 15.65
C LEU A 103 9.08 1.16 15.03
N LEU A 104 9.15 1.07 13.70
CA LEU A 104 8.75 -0.12 12.95
C LEU A 104 9.92 -1.12 12.85
N PRO A 105 9.69 -2.43 13.08
CA PRO A 105 10.75 -3.42 13.02
C PRO A 105 11.20 -3.69 11.58
N ILE A 106 12.51 -3.89 11.41
CA ILE A 106 13.15 -4.15 10.11
C ILE A 106 12.70 -5.46 9.42
N SER A 107 12.04 -6.35 10.17
CA SER A 107 11.48 -7.61 9.66
C SER A 107 10.17 -7.42 8.88
N LEU A 108 9.57 -6.23 8.92
CA LEU A 108 8.32 -5.97 8.20
C LEU A 108 8.49 -6.17 6.70
N VAL A 109 7.58 -6.96 6.14
CA VAL A 109 7.46 -7.25 4.71
C VAL A 109 6.29 -6.49 4.10
N SER A 110 5.22 -6.26 4.86
CA SER A 110 4.03 -5.53 4.42
C SER A 110 3.59 -4.50 5.46
N LEU A 111 3.34 -3.28 5.01
CA LEU A 111 2.88 -2.16 5.82
C LEU A 111 1.71 -1.44 5.15
N ASP A 112 0.64 -1.24 5.91
CA ASP A 112 -0.50 -0.43 5.50
C ASP A 112 -0.51 0.89 6.28
N LEU A 113 -0.42 2.00 5.54
CA LEU A 113 -0.45 3.37 6.02
C LEU A 113 -1.85 3.95 5.84
N TYR A 114 -2.64 4.04 6.91
CA TYR A 114 -4.06 4.42 6.83
C TYR A 114 -4.32 5.84 7.34
N LYS A 115 -5.01 6.66 6.55
CA LYS A 115 -5.42 8.04 6.90
C LYS A 115 -4.25 8.94 7.36
N MET A 116 -3.08 8.77 6.75
CA MET A 116 -1.96 9.67 6.99
C MET A 116 -2.28 11.06 6.45
N LYS A 117 -1.91 12.08 7.24
CA LYS A 117 -2.06 13.49 6.86
C LYS A 117 -0.82 14.05 6.19
N SER A 118 0.35 13.63 6.68
CA SER A 118 1.65 14.04 6.18
C SER A 118 2.61 12.86 6.23
N PHE A 119 3.51 12.79 5.25
CA PHE A 119 4.58 11.81 5.20
C PHE A 119 5.88 12.56 4.91
N ASP A 120 6.82 12.53 5.86
CA ASP A 120 8.08 13.27 5.82
C ASP A 120 9.26 12.44 5.26
N GLY A 121 8.99 11.17 4.92
CA GLY A 121 9.85 10.31 4.12
C GLY A 121 11.03 9.65 4.82
N ASN A 122 11.35 10.03 6.06
CA ASN A 122 12.52 9.48 6.75
C ASN A 122 12.22 8.14 7.45
N GLY A 123 10.95 7.92 7.81
CA GLY A 123 10.54 6.84 8.70
C GLY A 123 10.47 5.42 8.11
N LEU A 124 10.67 5.22 6.81
CA LEU A 124 10.55 3.91 6.17
C LEU A 124 11.86 3.38 5.60
N ARG A 125 12.90 4.23 5.51
CA ARG A 125 14.15 3.89 4.81
C ARG A 125 14.93 2.76 5.48
N HIS A 126 14.78 2.60 6.80
CA HIS A 126 15.43 1.53 7.56
C HIS A 126 14.77 0.15 7.36
N LEU A 127 13.57 0.08 6.78
CA LEU A 127 12.81 -1.15 6.61
C LEU A 127 13.30 -1.96 5.40
N SER A 128 14.51 -2.52 5.53
CA SER A 128 15.20 -3.26 4.47
C SER A 128 14.48 -4.53 4.00
N SER A 129 13.52 -5.06 4.77
CA SER A 129 12.71 -6.22 4.36
C SER A 129 11.37 -5.86 3.71
N LEU A 130 10.99 -4.57 3.69
CA LEU A 130 9.66 -4.14 3.27
C LEU A 130 9.46 -4.31 1.76
N GLN A 131 8.57 -5.22 1.38
CA GLN A 131 8.27 -5.51 -0.03
C GLN A 131 6.94 -4.91 -0.48
N ARG A 132 6.04 -4.56 0.44
CA ARG A 132 4.72 -4.01 0.15
C ARG A 132 4.39 -2.82 1.04
N LEU A 133 3.95 -1.74 0.40
CA LEU A 133 3.50 -0.52 1.06
C LEU A 133 2.19 -0.05 0.45
N ASP A 134 1.16 0.06 1.28
CA ASP A 134 -0.16 0.51 0.86
C ASP A 134 -0.54 1.81 1.59
N PHE A 135 -0.65 2.93 0.87
CA PHE A 135 -1.28 4.15 1.36
C PHE A 135 -2.80 4.05 1.17
N CYS A 136 -3.56 4.05 2.27
CA CYS A 136 -5.00 3.83 2.26
C CYS A 136 -5.73 5.01 2.92
N GLN A 137 -6.64 5.66 2.20
CA GLN A 137 -7.43 6.79 2.68
C GLN A 137 -6.57 7.97 3.19
N CYS A 138 -5.36 8.14 2.67
CA CYS A 138 -4.48 9.28 2.97
C CYS A 138 -4.96 10.51 2.17
N ARG A 139 -6.14 11.02 2.54
CA ARG A 139 -6.88 12.03 1.77
C ARG A 139 -6.24 13.42 1.73
N GLN A 140 -5.18 13.65 2.47
CA GLN A 140 -4.44 14.92 2.46
C GLN A 140 -3.04 14.77 1.84
N LEU A 141 -2.67 13.55 1.43
CA LEU A 141 -1.37 13.28 0.82
C LEU A 141 -1.38 13.83 -0.62
N GLN A 142 -0.73 14.96 -0.82
CA GLN A 142 -0.62 15.61 -2.13
C GLN A 142 0.50 15.02 -3.00
N SER A 143 1.62 14.68 -2.37
CA SER A 143 2.78 14.06 -3.00
C SER A 143 3.54 13.23 -1.98
N LEU A 144 4.45 12.38 -2.48
CA LEU A 144 5.49 11.79 -1.64
C LEU A 144 6.71 12.73 -1.55
N PRO A 145 7.55 12.65 -0.52
CA PRO A 145 8.88 13.25 -0.54
C PRO A 145 9.84 12.45 -1.44
N GLU A 146 10.92 13.09 -1.88
CA GLU A 146 11.99 12.40 -2.62
C GLU A 146 12.70 11.37 -1.74
N ASN A 147 13.13 10.25 -2.35
CA ASN A 147 13.97 9.22 -1.69
C ASN A 147 13.42 8.64 -0.38
N CYS A 148 12.09 8.60 -0.23
CA CYS A 148 11.43 8.20 1.00
C CYS A 148 11.12 6.71 1.15
N LEU A 149 11.22 5.96 0.06
CA LEU A 149 10.81 4.55 0.00
C LEU A 149 12.03 3.63 0.18
N PRO A 150 11.88 2.48 0.88
CA PRO A 150 12.95 1.51 1.02
C PRO A 150 13.30 0.85 -0.32
N SER A 151 14.58 0.52 -0.51
CA SER A 151 15.09 -0.08 -1.75
C SER A 151 14.64 -1.53 -1.98
N SER A 152 13.99 -2.17 -1.00
CA SER A 152 13.43 -3.52 -1.09
C SER A 152 11.99 -3.57 -1.60
N LEU A 153 11.34 -2.40 -1.77
CA LEU A 153 9.93 -2.30 -2.06
C LEU A 153 9.57 -2.81 -3.46
N LYS A 154 8.72 -3.84 -3.52
CA LYS A 154 8.25 -4.45 -4.78
C LYS A 154 6.85 -4.01 -5.18
N THR A 155 6.01 -3.63 -4.22
CA THR A 155 4.62 -3.22 -4.47
C THR A 155 4.31 -1.94 -3.72
N LEU A 156 3.83 -0.94 -4.46
CA LEU A 156 3.34 0.32 -3.91
C LEU A 156 1.90 0.54 -4.38
N ARG A 157 1.00 0.83 -3.44
CA ARG A 157 -0.40 1.13 -3.76
C ARG A 157 -0.88 2.40 -3.07
N PHE A 158 -1.69 3.15 -3.78
CA PHE A 158 -2.46 4.27 -3.25
C PHE A 158 -3.95 3.96 -3.44
N VAL A 159 -4.71 3.95 -2.34
CA VAL A 159 -6.14 3.63 -2.33
C VAL A 159 -6.88 4.75 -1.62
N ASP A 160 -7.83 5.38 -2.29
CA ASP A 160 -8.61 6.51 -1.78
C ASP A 160 -7.75 7.70 -1.31
N CYS A 161 -6.62 7.96 -2.00
CA CYS A 161 -5.75 9.11 -1.79
C CYS A 161 -6.18 10.24 -2.75
N TYR A 162 -7.26 10.93 -2.40
CA TYR A 162 -7.98 11.83 -3.33
C TYR A 162 -7.17 13.06 -3.77
N GLU A 163 -6.34 13.61 -2.89
CA GLU A 163 -5.53 14.81 -3.15
C GLU A 163 -4.16 14.49 -3.76
N LEU A 164 -3.83 13.22 -4.03
CA LEU A 164 -2.55 12.86 -4.62
C LEU A 164 -2.49 13.37 -6.06
N GLU A 165 -1.66 14.39 -6.30
CA GLU A 165 -1.57 15.09 -7.59
C GLU A 165 -0.52 14.47 -8.51
N SER A 166 0.63 14.07 -7.94
CA SER A 166 1.75 13.48 -8.67
C SER A 166 2.68 12.69 -7.75
N LEU A 167 3.61 11.93 -8.36
CA LEU A 167 4.76 11.37 -7.67
C LEU A 167 6.01 12.19 -8.04
N PRO A 168 6.92 12.47 -7.08
CA PRO A 168 8.18 13.15 -7.39
C PRO A 168 9.04 12.31 -8.32
N GLU A 169 9.92 13.01 -9.04
CA GLU A 169 11.02 12.39 -9.74
C GLU A 169 11.86 11.53 -8.79
N ASN A 170 12.30 10.36 -9.24
CA ASN A 170 13.17 9.45 -8.49
C ASN A 170 12.62 8.97 -7.12
N CYS A 171 11.32 9.16 -6.84
CA CYS A 171 10.70 8.69 -5.60
C CYS A 171 10.58 7.15 -5.57
N LEU A 172 10.42 6.51 -6.73
CA LEU A 172 10.16 5.08 -6.85
C LEU A 172 11.48 4.27 -6.86
N PRO A 173 11.61 3.23 -6.02
CA PRO A 173 12.82 2.41 -5.98
C PRO A 173 12.95 1.50 -7.21
N SER A 174 14.19 1.18 -7.57
CA SER A 174 14.54 0.32 -8.72
C SER A 174 14.16 -1.16 -8.56
N SER A 175 13.61 -1.54 -7.41
CA SER A 175 13.07 -2.87 -7.13
C SER A 175 11.56 -2.96 -7.34
N LEU A 176 10.88 -1.84 -7.59
CA LEU A 176 9.43 -1.78 -7.66
C LEU A 176 8.91 -2.56 -8.87
N GLU A 177 8.06 -3.55 -8.62
CA GLU A 177 7.49 -4.43 -9.65
C GLU A 177 6.01 -4.13 -9.94
N SER A 178 5.30 -3.54 -8.99
CA SER A 178 3.88 -3.23 -9.10
C SER A 178 3.55 -1.86 -8.53
N LEU A 179 2.85 -1.04 -9.32
CA LEU A 179 2.32 0.26 -8.94
C LEU A 179 0.81 0.30 -9.21
N ASP A 180 0.04 0.68 -8.20
CA ASP A 180 -1.43 0.66 -8.25
C ASP A 180 -2.01 1.95 -7.65
N PHE A 181 -2.81 2.66 -8.45
CA PHE A 181 -3.60 3.81 -8.01
C PHE A 181 -5.08 3.47 -8.09
N GLN A 182 -5.76 3.58 -6.96
CA GLN A 182 -7.20 3.33 -6.86
C GLN A 182 -7.87 4.54 -6.20
N SER A 183 -8.83 5.15 -6.90
CA SER A 183 -9.53 6.36 -6.46
C SER A 183 -8.56 7.49 -6.09
N CYS A 184 -7.52 7.71 -6.90
CA CYS A 184 -6.64 8.88 -6.80
C CYS A 184 -7.16 9.95 -7.77
N ASN A 185 -8.18 10.69 -7.34
CA ASN A 185 -9.00 11.49 -8.24
C ASN A 185 -8.29 12.77 -8.71
N HIS A 186 -7.30 13.28 -7.98
CA HIS A 186 -6.49 14.44 -8.39
C HIS A 186 -5.20 14.06 -9.13
N LEU A 187 -4.92 12.78 -9.35
CA LEU A 187 -3.72 12.34 -10.03
C LEU A 187 -3.83 12.71 -11.52
N GLU A 188 -3.08 13.72 -11.93
CA GLU A 188 -3.16 14.29 -13.29
C GLU A 188 -2.20 13.58 -14.25
N SER A 189 -1.01 13.19 -13.77
CA SER A 189 0.00 12.52 -14.58
C SER A 189 0.98 11.69 -13.74
N LEU A 190 1.81 10.90 -14.42
CA LEU A 190 2.99 10.25 -13.86
C LEU A 190 4.21 11.18 -13.96
N PRO A 191 5.29 10.95 -13.19
CA PRO A 191 6.53 11.72 -13.31
C PRO A 191 7.10 11.64 -14.74
N GLU A 192 7.69 12.75 -15.20
CA GLU A 192 8.31 12.87 -16.53
C GLU A 192 9.50 11.90 -16.68
N ASN A 193 10.26 11.71 -15.60
CA ASN A 193 11.27 10.66 -15.53
C ASN A 193 10.55 9.30 -15.41
N CYS A 194 10.82 8.43 -16.38
CA CYS A 194 10.18 7.13 -16.56
C CYS A 194 10.02 6.33 -15.25
N LEU A 195 8.97 5.51 -15.20
CA LEU A 195 8.79 4.53 -14.14
C LEU A 195 10.01 3.56 -14.09
N PRO A 196 10.31 2.97 -12.92
CA PRO A 196 11.48 2.12 -12.76
C PRO A 196 11.49 0.92 -13.72
N LEU A 197 12.67 0.59 -14.27
CA LEU A 197 12.86 -0.51 -15.22
C LEU A 197 12.55 -1.91 -14.66
N SER A 198 12.25 -2.04 -13.36
CA SER A 198 11.75 -3.26 -12.74
C SER A 198 10.24 -3.44 -12.82
N LEU A 199 9.49 -2.39 -13.19
CA LEU A 199 8.03 -2.37 -13.08
C LEU A 199 7.36 -3.31 -14.09
N LYS A 200 6.65 -4.32 -13.59
CA LYS A 200 5.96 -5.34 -14.38
C LYS A 200 4.45 -5.08 -14.50
N SER A 201 3.86 -4.39 -13.53
CA SER A 201 2.42 -4.13 -13.46
C SER A 201 2.13 -2.69 -13.09
N LEU A 202 1.29 -2.05 -13.89
CA LEU A 202 0.76 -0.71 -13.64
C LEU A 202 -0.76 -0.75 -13.69
N ARG A 203 -1.40 -0.20 -12.65
CA ARG A 203 -2.86 -0.12 -12.55
C ARG A 203 -3.32 1.28 -12.18
N PHE A 204 -4.35 1.74 -12.88
CA PHE A 204 -5.18 2.87 -12.47
C PHE A 204 -6.64 2.40 -12.43
N ALA A 205 -7.31 2.70 -11.33
CA ALA A 205 -8.72 2.43 -11.12
C ALA A 205 -9.40 3.67 -10.55
N ASN A 206 -10.45 4.18 -11.19
CA ASN A 206 -11.19 5.36 -10.75
C ASN A 206 -10.30 6.61 -10.56
N CYS A 207 -9.33 6.82 -11.45
CA CYS A 207 -8.50 8.04 -11.48
C CYS A 207 -9.12 9.03 -12.46
N GLU A 208 -9.93 9.96 -11.95
CA GLU A 208 -10.80 10.81 -12.78
C GLU A 208 -10.07 11.92 -13.53
N LYS A 209 -8.99 12.48 -12.97
CA LYS A 209 -8.17 13.53 -13.62
C LYS A 209 -6.98 13.03 -14.43
N LEU A 210 -6.76 11.71 -14.51
CA LEU A 210 -5.67 11.18 -15.32
C LEU A 210 -6.02 11.39 -16.79
N GLU A 211 -5.37 12.36 -17.45
CA GLU A 211 -5.67 12.76 -18.82
C GLU A 211 -4.76 12.10 -19.85
N SER A 212 -3.47 11.94 -19.51
CA SER A 212 -2.48 11.38 -20.43
C SER A 212 -1.30 10.74 -19.68
N PHE A 213 -0.48 10.01 -20.43
CA PHE A 213 0.83 9.53 -19.97
C PHE A 213 1.92 10.43 -20.56
N PRO A 214 2.96 10.79 -19.79
CA PRO A 214 4.15 11.38 -20.39
C PRO A 214 4.77 10.43 -21.42
N ASP A 215 5.37 11.00 -22.47
CA ASP A 215 6.07 10.23 -23.49
C ASP A 215 7.18 9.39 -22.86
N ASN A 216 7.32 8.13 -23.31
CA ASN A 216 8.32 7.18 -22.81
C ASN A 216 8.22 6.87 -21.30
N CYS A 217 7.12 7.21 -20.62
CA CYS A 217 6.99 6.96 -19.16
C CYS A 217 6.89 5.45 -18.81
N LEU A 218 6.45 4.62 -19.76
CA LEU A 218 6.26 3.18 -19.56
C LEU A 218 7.56 2.38 -19.80
N PRO A 219 8.02 1.58 -18.82
CA PRO A 219 9.31 0.91 -18.91
C PRO A 219 9.24 -0.36 -19.78
N SER A 220 10.37 -0.74 -20.38
CA SER A 220 10.50 -1.91 -21.24
C SER A 220 10.27 -3.26 -20.54
N SER A 221 10.11 -3.29 -19.22
CA SER A 221 9.77 -4.48 -18.43
C SER A 221 8.28 -4.66 -18.15
N LEU A 222 7.45 -3.67 -18.51
CA LEU A 222 6.03 -3.65 -18.18
C LEU A 222 5.27 -4.75 -18.93
N LYS A 223 4.63 -5.65 -18.19
CA LYS A 223 3.88 -6.79 -18.72
C LYS A 223 2.37 -6.61 -18.69
N SER A 224 1.87 -5.80 -17.77
CA SER A 224 0.43 -5.60 -17.54
C SER A 224 0.12 -4.13 -17.32
N LEU A 225 -0.76 -3.57 -18.15
CA LEU A 225 -1.37 -2.27 -17.97
C LEU A 225 -2.88 -2.44 -17.77
N ARG A 226 -3.41 -1.95 -16.65
CA ARG A 226 -4.82 -2.05 -16.30
C ARG A 226 -5.39 -0.67 -16.02
N LEU A 227 -6.42 -0.31 -16.76
CA LEU A 227 -7.11 0.96 -16.69
C LEU A 227 -8.58 0.67 -16.44
N SER A 228 -9.12 1.26 -15.39
CA SER A 228 -10.53 1.09 -15.02
C SER A 228 -11.11 2.41 -14.56
N ASP A 229 -12.26 2.80 -15.09
CA ASP A 229 -12.98 4.02 -14.69
C ASP A 229 -12.13 5.31 -14.76
N CYS A 230 -11.15 5.36 -15.67
CA CYS A 230 -10.35 6.55 -15.96
C CYS A 230 -11.05 7.36 -17.07
N LYS A 231 -11.94 8.25 -16.67
CA LYS A 231 -12.90 8.90 -17.59
C LYS A 231 -12.29 9.94 -18.52
N MET A 232 -11.22 10.61 -18.08
CA MET A 232 -10.55 11.69 -18.84
C MET A 232 -9.34 11.21 -19.63
N LEU A 233 -8.91 9.96 -19.45
CA LEU A 233 -7.77 9.40 -20.17
C LEU A 233 -8.18 9.14 -21.62
N ASP A 234 -7.63 9.92 -22.56
CA ASP A 234 -8.06 9.90 -23.96
C ASP A 234 -7.15 9.08 -24.88
N SER A 235 -5.93 8.81 -24.44
CA SER A 235 -4.89 8.16 -25.24
C SER A 235 -3.87 7.43 -24.36
N LEU A 236 -3.26 6.40 -24.95
CA LEU A 236 -2.05 5.76 -24.44
C LEU A 236 -0.84 6.36 -25.17
N PRO A 237 0.38 6.22 -24.63
CA PRO A 237 1.59 6.63 -25.33
C PRO A 237 1.93 5.58 -26.41
N GLU A 238 1.08 5.52 -27.45
CA GLU A 238 0.98 4.47 -28.47
C GLU A 238 2.30 4.16 -29.18
N ASP A 239 3.12 5.18 -29.41
CA ASP A 239 4.43 5.06 -30.07
C ASP A 239 5.56 4.59 -29.13
N SER A 240 5.33 4.62 -27.81
CA SER A 240 6.29 4.18 -26.78
C SER A 240 5.76 3.05 -25.90
N LEU A 241 4.71 2.35 -26.35
CA LEU A 241 4.24 1.13 -25.69
C LEU A 241 5.34 0.05 -25.72
N PRO A 242 5.67 -0.56 -24.57
CA PRO A 242 6.76 -1.53 -24.52
C PRO A 242 6.34 -2.85 -25.17
N SER A 243 7.23 -3.43 -25.98
CA SER A 243 7.00 -4.72 -26.65
C SER A 243 6.88 -5.91 -25.69
N SER A 244 7.25 -5.73 -24.42
CA SER A 244 7.05 -6.70 -23.34
C SER A 244 5.63 -6.71 -22.77
N LEU A 245 4.76 -5.79 -23.18
CA LEU A 245 3.39 -5.70 -22.71
C LEU A 245 2.57 -6.90 -23.21
N ILE A 246 2.16 -7.75 -22.27
CA ILE A 246 1.41 -8.98 -22.54
C ILE A 246 -0.10 -8.72 -22.43
N THR A 247 -0.49 -7.87 -21.48
CA THR A 247 -1.89 -7.65 -21.14
C THR A 247 -2.22 -6.15 -21.07
N LEU A 248 -3.21 -5.75 -21.85
CA LEU A 248 -3.88 -4.46 -21.76
C LEU A 248 -5.34 -4.67 -21.38
N TYR A 249 -5.76 -4.06 -20.28
CA TYR A 249 -7.14 -4.10 -19.80
C TYR A 249 -7.69 -2.69 -19.69
N ILE A 250 -8.83 -2.44 -20.34
CA ILE A 250 -9.54 -1.15 -20.36
C ILE A 250 -11.02 -1.43 -20.04
N MET A 251 -11.55 -0.77 -19.03
CA MET A 251 -12.95 -0.91 -18.63
C MET A 251 -13.47 0.40 -18.03
N GLY A 252 -14.63 0.89 -18.47
CA GLY A 252 -15.17 2.14 -17.96
C GLY A 252 -14.31 3.37 -18.33
N CYS A 253 -13.48 3.28 -19.36
CA CYS A 253 -12.66 4.39 -19.87
C CYS A 253 -13.24 4.87 -21.22
N PRO A 254 -14.31 5.68 -21.22
CA PRO A 254 -15.11 5.96 -22.42
C PRO A 254 -14.30 6.52 -23.60
N LEU A 255 -13.32 7.40 -23.34
CA LEU A 255 -12.50 8.02 -24.39
C LEU A 255 -11.55 6.98 -25.04
N LEU A 256 -10.83 6.19 -24.24
CA LEU A 256 -10.00 5.08 -24.77
C LEU A 256 -10.82 4.02 -25.48
N GLU A 257 -11.96 3.63 -24.91
CA GLU A 257 -12.85 2.64 -25.50
C GLU A 257 -13.35 3.10 -26.86
N GLU A 258 -13.77 4.37 -26.99
CA GLU A 258 -14.17 4.95 -28.26
C GLU A 258 -13.02 5.01 -29.27
N ARG A 259 -11.84 5.46 -28.83
CA ARG A 259 -10.62 5.54 -29.65
C ARG A 259 -10.26 4.20 -30.28
N TYR A 260 -10.26 3.12 -29.50
CA TYR A 260 -9.90 1.78 -30.00
C TYR A 260 -11.06 1.07 -30.71
N LYS A 261 -12.32 1.44 -30.42
CA LYS A 261 -13.48 0.96 -31.17
C LYS A 261 -13.50 1.43 -32.62
N ARG A 262 -13.05 2.66 -32.89
CA ARG A 262 -12.97 3.24 -34.26
C ARG A 262 -11.89 2.60 -35.15
N LYS A 263 -11.06 1.70 -34.60
CA LYS A 263 -9.98 0.96 -35.28
C LYS A 263 -8.83 1.78 -35.90
N GLU A 264 -8.93 3.10 -35.97
CA GLU A 264 -7.87 3.99 -36.47
C GLU A 264 -6.56 3.81 -35.70
N HIS A 265 -6.65 3.66 -34.38
CA HIS A 265 -5.51 3.46 -33.48
C HIS A 265 -5.28 2.00 -33.08
N TRP A 266 -6.07 1.06 -33.61
CA TRP A 266 -5.98 -0.35 -33.21
C TRP A 266 -4.63 -0.97 -33.57
N SER A 267 -4.05 -0.60 -34.71
CA SER A 267 -2.74 -1.08 -35.15
C SER A 267 -1.64 -0.83 -34.12
N LYS A 268 -1.74 0.29 -33.38
CA LYS A 268 -0.78 0.68 -32.34
C LYS A 268 -0.78 -0.24 -31.12
N ILE A 269 -1.93 -0.84 -30.78
CA ILE A 269 -2.06 -1.75 -29.63
C ILE A 269 -2.16 -3.22 -30.03
N SER A 270 -2.42 -3.52 -31.30
CA SER A 270 -2.70 -4.88 -31.81
C SER A 270 -1.56 -5.89 -31.64
N HIS A 271 -0.33 -5.42 -31.39
CA HIS A 271 0.81 -6.27 -31.09
C HIS A 271 0.74 -6.90 -29.68
N ILE A 272 -0.13 -6.40 -28.80
CA ILE A 272 -0.31 -6.87 -27.43
C ILE A 272 -1.10 -8.20 -27.46
N PRO A 273 -0.55 -9.30 -26.90
CA PRO A 273 -1.18 -10.63 -26.96
C PRO A 273 -2.58 -10.73 -26.34
N VAL A 274 -2.86 -9.97 -25.28
CA VAL A 274 -4.15 -10.02 -24.58
C VAL A 274 -4.67 -8.61 -24.38
N ILE A 275 -5.68 -8.24 -25.18
CA ILE A 275 -6.39 -6.98 -25.06
C ILE A 275 -7.81 -7.27 -24.59
N THR A 276 -8.23 -6.62 -23.51
CA THR A 276 -9.62 -6.67 -23.02
C THR A 276 -10.16 -5.26 -22.92
N ILE A 277 -11.20 -4.96 -23.69
CA ILE A 277 -11.91 -3.67 -23.67
C ILE A 277 -13.38 -3.95 -23.40
N ASN A 278 -13.98 -3.39 -22.35
CA ASN A 278 -15.39 -3.63 -21.98
C ASN A 278 -15.78 -5.11 -21.89
N ASN A 279 -14.95 -5.93 -21.24
CA ASN A 279 -15.10 -7.39 -21.14
C ASN A 279 -15.07 -8.14 -22.48
N GLN A 280 -14.80 -7.46 -23.60
CA GLN A 280 -14.54 -8.10 -24.89
C GLN A 280 -13.04 -8.35 -25.00
N ARG A 281 -12.68 -9.63 -25.08
CA ARG A 281 -11.30 -10.06 -25.28
C ARG A 281 -11.03 -10.23 -26.78
N THR A 282 -10.02 -9.54 -27.30
CA THR A 282 -9.48 -9.84 -28.62
C THR A 282 -8.48 -11.00 -28.49
N ILE A 283 -8.64 -12.01 -29.36
CA ILE A 283 -7.75 -13.18 -29.49
C ILE A 283 -6.83 -12.93 -30.69
#